data_AF-A0A521C948-F1
#
_entry.id   AF-A0A521C948-F1
#
_cell.length_a   1.000
_cell.length_b   1.000
_cell.length_c   1.000
_cell.angle_alpha   90.00
_cell.angle_beta   90.00
_cell.angle_gamma   90.00
#
_symmetry.space_group_name_H-M   'P 1'
#
loop_
_entity.id
_entity.type
_entity.pdbx_description
1 polymer ?
#
loop_
_entity_poly.entity_id
_entity_poly.type
_entity_poly.pdbx_seq_one_letter_code
_entity_poly.pdbx_strand_id
1 'polypeptide(L)'
;MTYDLFIGDRLFSSWSLRGWLMLEKFDLPYRNHMIGLYSGTMAEDMKPLFPARLVPALRLPDGTVVGESLAMAETLAERHPQVGLWPSDAAARATARWLCTEMVAGFSALRGECAMQLLHSWKGFEPAAETLADLRRIETLWDHARQVSGANTGPLFGTYSLVDVFYTPVAARIIGYGLPVSDANRDYCLTLLSDPVVRQWRAMGLTVQYDPFPYSLDLQSDPWPIGGASSAVAAQSGPSVNQTCPYSGEPVTDFLDLDGQRWGFCNRFCRDKTLADPEAWPKFTQMVSAVNDS
;
A
#
# COMPACT_ATOMS: atom_id res chain seq x y z
N MET A 1 -18.66 16.99 0.43
CA MET A 1 -17.77 17.08 1.60
C MET A 1 -17.08 15.74 1.73
N THR A 2 -15.77 15.71 1.50
CA THR A 2 -14.97 14.49 1.30
C THR A 2 -14.19 14.15 2.59
N TYR A 3 -13.70 12.93 2.74
CA TYR A 3 -12.83 12.56 3.86
C TYR A 3 -11.47 13.26 3.75
N ASP A 4 -10.81 13.59 4.87
CA ASP A 4 -9.39 13.94 4.89
C ASP A 4 -8.61 12.81 5.55
N LEU A 5 -7.75 12.13 4.79
CA LEU A 5 -6.89 11.05 5.27
C LEU A 5 -5.49 11.62 5.55
N PHE A 6 -5.01 11.42 6.77
CA PHE A 6 -3.67 11.80 7.20
C PHE A 6 -2.81 10.55 7.31
N ILE A 7 -1.73 10.50 6.54
CA ILE A 7 -0.83 9.34 6.46
C ILE A 7 0.62 9.77 6.62
N GLY A 8 1.43 8.85 7.14
CA GLY A 8 2.87 8.98 7.16
C GLY A 8 3.51 8.39 5.90
N ASP A 9 4.76 8.00 6.06
CA ASP A 9 5.62 7.51 5.00
C ASP A 9 5.05 6.31 4.21
N ARG A 10 5.20 6.34 2.88
CA ARG A 10 4.68 5.27 2.02
C ARG A 10 5.54 4.01 2.02
N LEU A 11 6.86 4.11 2.13
CA LEU A 11 7.69 2.90 2.13
C LEU A 11 7.67 2.18 3.47
N PHE A 12 7.44 2.92 4.57
CA PHE A 12 7.70 2.42 5.92
C PHE A 12 6.50 2.32 6.85
N SER A 13 5.43 3.11 6.63
CA SER A 13 4.29 3.13 7.54
C SER A 13 3.25 2.07 7.20
N SER A 14 3.38 0.89 7.81
CA SER A 14 2.41 -0.21 7.65
C SER A 14 0.97 0.19 8.02
N TRP A 15 0.80 1.06 9.01
CA TRP A 15 -0.51 1.56 9.40
C TRP A 15 -1.08 2.52 8.37
N SER A 16 -0.25 3.42 7.83
CA SER A 16 -0.69 4.36 6.81
C SER A 16 -1.12 3.67 5.52
N LEU A 17 -0.41 2.60 5.13
CA LEU A 17 -0.81 1.76 4.00
C LEU A 17 -2.23 1.20 4.19
N ARG A 18 -2.58 0.73 5.40
CA ARG A 18 -3.95 0.26 5.69
C ARG A 18 -4.98 1.36 5.51
N GLY A 19 -4.73 2.54 6.09
CA GLY A 19 -5.63 3.69 6.02
C GLY A 19 -5.87 4.17 4.59
N TRP A 20 -4.83 4.14 3.76
CA TRP A 20 -4.91 4.51 2.36
C TRP A 20 -5.62 3.43 1.52
N LEU A 21 -5.21 2.17 1.65
CA LEU A 21 -5.79 1.06 0.87
C LEU A 21 -7.28 0.91 1.10
N MET A 22 -7.78 1.10 2.33
CA MET A 22 -9.23 0.98 2.59
C MET A 22 -10.07 2.08 1.93
N LEU A 23 -9.48 3.22 1.57
CA LEU A 23 -10.19 4.25 0.80
C LEU A 23 -10.07 3.97 -0.70
N GLU A 24 -8.87 3.67 -1.18
CA GLU A 24 -8.60 3.43 -2.60
C GLU A 24 -9.28 2.16 -3.14
N LYS A 25 -9.16 1.03 -2.44
CA LYS A 25 -9.71 -0.25 -2.89
C LYS A 25 -11.23 -0.28 -2.93
N PHE A 26 -11.86 0.60 -2.15
CA PHE A 26 -13.31 0.69 -2.03
C PHE A 26 -13.87 1.97 -2.67
N ASP A 27 -13.06 2.68 -3.47
CA ASP A 27 -13.42 3.87 -4.23
C ASP A 27 -14.13 4.94 -3.37
N LEU A 28 -13.63 5.15 -2.15
CA LEU A 28 -14.16 6.15 -1.24
C LEU A 28 -13.44 7.47 -1.48
N PRO A 29 -14.13 8.57 -1.83
CA PRO A 29 -13.50 9.83 -2.16
C PRO A 29 -12.86 10.46 -0.92
N TYR A 30 -11.62 10.92 -1.06
CA TYR A 30 -10.88 11.52 0.05
C TYR A 30 -9.83 12.53 -0.45
N ARG A 31 -9.28 13.31 0.48
CA ARG A 31 -8.11 14.16 0.30
C ARG A 31 -6.98 13.59 1.12
N ASN A 32 -5.82 13.41 0.48
CA ASN A 32 -4.65 12.87 1.11
C ASN A 32 -3.75 13.96 1.71
N HIS A 33 -3.37 13.80 2.98
CA HIS A 33 -2.44 14.68 3.69
C HIS A 33 -1.24 13.86 4.15
N MET A 34 -0.04 14.26 3.74
CA MET A 34 1.20 13.64 4.20
C MET A 34 1.66 14.31 5.49
N ILE A 35 1.89 13.51 6.52
CA ILE A 35 2.45 13.92 7.80
C ILE A 35 3.94 13.63 7.81
N GLY A 36 4.73 14.61 8.28
CA GLY A 36 6.18 14.55 8.29
C GLY A 36 6.78 13.60 9.31
N LEU A 37 6.63 12.29 9.11
CA LEU A 37 7.15 11.25 10.00
C LEU A 37 8.68 11.28 10.11
N TYR A 38 9.37 11.42 8.98
CA TYR A 38 10.84 11.47 8.93
C TYR A 38 11.42 12.89 8.79
N SER A 39 10.58 13.92 8.59
CA SER A 39 11.00 15.33 8.52
C SER A 39 10.96 16.04 9.87
N GLY A 40 10.54 15.36 10.95
CA GLY A 40 10.49 15.92 12.31
C GLY A 40 9.29 16.85 12.59
N THR A 41 8.37 17.03 11.64
CA THR A 41 7.21 17.93 11.78
C THR A 41 5.95 17.24 12.31
N MET A 42 5.97 15.92 12.48
CA MET A 42 4.81 15.11 12.86
C MET A 42 4.01 15.67 14.04
N ALA A 43 4.66 16.14 15.10
CA ALA A 43 3.95 16.66 16.27
C ALA A 43 3.11 17.91 15.95
N GLU A 44 3.64 18.82 15.14
CA GLU A 44 2.93 20.04 14.69
C GLU A 44 1.80 19.69 13.72
N ASP A 45 2.11 18.84 12.74
CA ASP A 45 1.16 18.39 11.72
C ASP A 45 -0.05 17.66 12.32
N MET A 46 0.14 16.97 13.45
CA MET A 46 -0.91 16.24 14.16
C MET A 46 -1.76 17.11 15.10
N LYS A 47 -1.34 18.34 15.45
CA LYS A 47 -2.12 19.23 16.36
C LYS A 47 -3.58 19.43 15.94
N PRO A 48 -3.91 19.63 14.64
CA PRO A 48 -5.30 19.80 14.20
C PRO A 48 -6.15 18.51 14.30
N LEU A 49 -5.55 17.39 14.68
CA LEU A 49 -6.18 16.07 14.77
C LEU A 49 -6.34 15.60 16.22
N PHE A 50 -6.06 16.45 17.21
CA PHE A 50 -6.23 16.12 18.62
C PHE A 50 -7.62 15.49 18.88
N PRO A 51 -7.70 14.35 19.61
CA PRO A 51 -6.65 13.69 20.40
C PRO A 51 -5.81 12.65 19.66
N ALA A 52 -5.93 12.50 18.33
CA ALA A 52 -5.10 11.59 17.57
C ALA A 52 -3.62 12.00 17.66
N ARG A 53 -2.74 11.01 17.87
CA ARG A 53 -1.29 11.19 18.04
C ARG A 53 -0.44 10.38 17.07
N LEU A 54 -1.07 9.50 16.30
CA LEU A 54 -0.44 8.62 15.33
C LEU A 54 -1.22 8.67 14.02
N VAL A 55 -0.54 8.26 12.94
CA VAL A 55 -1.15 8.04 11.63
C VAL A 55 -1.33 6.53 11.38
N PRO A 56 -2.37 6.12 10.64
CA PRO A 56 -3.33 6.96 9.94
C PRO A 56 -4.36 7.59 10.88
N ALA A 57 -4.87 8.74 10.48
CA ALA A 57 -6.05 9.35 11.08
C ALA A 57 -6.99 9.81 9.97
N LEU A 58 -8.30 9.67 10.21
CA LEU A 58 -9.34 10.08 9.28
C LEU A 58 -10.15 11.21 9.89
N ARG A 59 -10.25 12.34 9.19
CA ARG A 59 -11.25 13.36 9.51
C ARG A 59 -12.47 13.16 8.61
N LEU A 60 -13.62 12.97 9.24
CA LEU A 60 -14.90 12.80 8.58
C LEU A 60 -15.41 14.15 8.03
N PRO A 61 -16.37 14.15 7.09
CA PRO A 61 -16.96 15.38 6.54
C PRO A 61 -17.55 16.35 7.58
N ASP A 62 -17.98 15.83 8.72
CA ASP A 62 -18.54 16.60 9.85
C ASP A 62 -17.46 17.15 10.81
N GLY A 63 -16.17 16.91 10.52
CA GLY A 63 -15.03 17.34 11.32
C GLY A 63 -14.59 16.35 12.39
N THR A 64 -15.34 15.26 12.62
CA THR A 64 -14.96 14.22 13.59
C THR A 64 -13.63 13.58 13.18
N VAL A 65 -12.71 13.41 14.12
CA VAL A 65 -11.42 12.73 13.89
C VAL A 65 -11.46 11.32 14.47
N VAL A 66 -11.12 10.34 13.63
CA VAL A 66 -11.02 8.92 13.98
C VAL A 66 -9.56 8.50 13.80
N GLY A 67 -8.87 8.21 14.91
CA GLY A 67 -7.56 7.56 14.90
C GLY A 67 -7.68 6.04 14.89
N GLU A 68 -6.57 5.34 14.69
CA GLU A 68 -6.45 3.88 14.60
C GLU A 68 -7.13 3.27 13.36
N SER A 69 -6.35 2.50 12.59
CA SER A 69 -6.84 1.93 11.32
C SER A 69 -8.07 1.02 11.48
N LEU A 70 -8.22 0.28 12.59
CA LEU A 70 -9.38 -0.58 12.82
C LEU A 70 -10.65 0.22 13.15
N ALA A 71 -10.52 1.30 13.92
CA ALA A 71 -11.64 2.19 14.19
C ALA A 71 -12.06 2.95 12.93
N MET A 72 -11.10 3.38 12.09
CA MET A 72 -11.40 3.91 10.75
C MET A 72 -12.18 2.90 9.91
N ALA A 73 -11.73 1.64 9.88
CA ALA A 73 -12.34 0.57 9.09
C ALA A 73 -13.81 0.32 9.49
N GLU A 74 -14.11 0.20 10.79
CA GLU A 74 -15.49 0.04 11.26
C GLU A 74 -16.34 1.30 11.01
N THR A 75 -15.78 2.50 11.22
CA THR A 75 -16.49 3.76 10.94
C THR A 75 -16.87 3.86 9.45
N LEU A 76 -15.96 3.48 8.55
CA LEU A 76 -16.24 3.47 7.12
C LEU A 76 -17.28 2.41 6.75
N ALA A 77 -17.20 1.22 7.34
CA ALA A 77 -18.19 0.17 7.12
C ALA A 77 -19.60 0.57 7.60
N GLU A 78 -19.71 1.27 8.73
CA GLU A 78 -20.97 1.81 9.23
C GLU A 78 -21.53 2.91 8.34
N ARG A 79 -20.68 3.79 7.81
CA ARG A 79 -21.09 4.92 6.96
C ARG A 79 -21.34 4.53 5.50
N HIS A 80 -20.82 3.38 5.06
CA HIS A 80 -20.93 2.88 3.69
C HIS A 80 -21.34 1.39 3.66
N PRO A 81 -22.49 1.02 4.23
CA PRO A 81 -22.91 -0.38 4.31
C PRO A 81 -23.07 -1.05 2.94
N GLN A 82 -23.34 -0.25 1.89
CA GLN A 82 -23.51 -0.71 0.51
C GLN A 82 -22.20 -1.04 -0.22
N VAL A 83 -21.05 -0.58 0.29
CA VAL A 83 -19.75 -0.71 -0.40
C VAL A 83 -19.13 -2.10 -0.18
N GLY A 84 -19.59 -2.85 0.82
CA GLY A 84 -19.14 -4.21 1.05
C GLY A 84 -17.70 -4.31 1.58
N LEU A 85 -17.31 -3.40 2.50
CA LEU A 85 -15.97 -3.39 3.09
C LEU A 85 -15.62 -4.67 3.86
N TRP A 86 -16.65 -5.32 4.42
CA TRP A 86 -16.56 -6.62 5.08
C TRP A 86 -17.30 -7.68 4.27
N PRO A 87 -16.98 -8.98 4.46
CA PRO A 87 -17.77 -10.06 3.90
C PRO A 87 -19.28 -9.94 4.22
N SER A 88 -20.13 -10.32 3.26
CA SER A 88 -21.59 -10.29 3.44
C SER A 88 -22.10 -11.38 4.37
N ASP A 89 -21.50 -12.59 4.30
CA ASP A 89 -21.81 -13.68 5.22
C ASP A 89 -21.45 -13.31 6.67
N ALA A 90 -22.32 -13.70 7.60
CA ALA A 90 -22.20 -13.30 9.00
C ALA A 90 -21.00 -13.96 9.70
N ALA A 91 -20.74 -15.24 9.43
CA ALA A 91 -19.61 -15.95 10.01
C ALA A 91 -18.30 -15.42 9.41
N ALA A 92 -18.23 -15.27 8.09
CA ALA A 92 -17.09 -14.67 7.40
C ALA A 92 -16.76 -13.27 7.92
N ARG A 93 -17.77 -12.41 8.11
CA ARG A 93 -17.58 -11.06 8.66
C ARG A 93 -17.06 -11.06 10.10
N ALA A 94 -17.60 -11.93 10.94
CA ALA A 94 -17.13 -12.07 12.32
C ALA A 94 -15.66 -12.52 12.34
N THR A 95 -15.30 -13.51 11.53
CA THR A 95 -13.93 -14.01 11.41
C THR A 95 -12.99 -12.94 10.85
N ALA A 96 -13.38 -12.21 9.80
CA ALA A 96 -12.57 -11.13 9.23
C ALA A 96 -12.25 -10.04 10.26
N ARG A 97 -13.24 -9.62 11.06
CA ARG A 97 -13.05 -8.64 12.14
C ARG A 97 -12.12 -9.15 13.23
N TRP A 98 -12.25 -10.41 13.62
CA TRP A 98 -11.36 -11.04 14.60
C TRP A 98 -9.91 -11.03 14.09
N LEU A 99 -9.68 -11.50 12.85
CA LEU A 99 -8.36 -11.51 12.23
C LEU A 99 -7.72 -10.11 12.20
N CYS A 100 -8.48 -9.08 11.77
CA CYS A 100 -8.00 -7.71 11.81
C CYS A 100 -7.66 -7.24 13.23
N THR A 101 -8.49 -7.60 14.21
CA THR A 101 -8.28 -7.27 15.62
C THR A 101 -7.00 -7.91 16.16
N GLU A 102 -6.76 -9.18 15.84
CA GLU A 102 -5.54 -9.87 16.24
C GLU A 102 -4.31 -9.27 15.54
N MET A 103 -4.43 -8.85 14.28
CA MET A 103 -3.36 -8.14 13.56
C MET A 103 -3.02 -6.78 14.17
N VAL A 104 -3.98 -6.04 14.71
CA VAL A 104 -3.67 -4.75 15.37
C VAL A 104 -3.10 -4.93 16.77
N ALA A 105 -3.56 -5.94 17.51
CA ALA A 105 -3.20 -6.16 18.91
C ALA A 105 -1.97 -7.07 19.11
N GLY A 106 -1.63 -7.92 18.13
CA GLY A 106 -0.64 -8.98 18.26
C GLY A 106 0.57 -8.86 17.34
N PHE A 107 1.26 -9.98 17.14
CA PHE A 107 2.41 -10.13 16.25
C PHE A 107 3.56 -9.15 16.51
N SER A 108 3.86 -8.90 17.77
CA SER A 108 4.84 -7.89 18.17
C SER A 108 6.28 -8.30 17.81
N ALA A 109 6.60 -9.59 17.81
CA ALA A 109 7.93 -10.06 17.40
C ALA A 109 8.13 -9.82 15.90
N LEU A 110 7.19 -10.29 15.08
CA LEU A 110 7.22 -10.03 13.64
C LEU A 110 7.25 -8.54 13.31
N ARG A 111 6.41 -7.71 13.95
CA ARG A 111 6.36 -6.27 13.67
C ARG A 111 7.61 -5.52 14.14
N GLY A 112 8.26 -6.00 15.19
CA GLY A 112 9.47 -5.39 15.75
C GLY A 112 10.72 -5.77 14.96
N GLU A 113 10.87 -7.06 14.63
CA GLU A 113 12.03 -7.59 13.92
C GLU A 113 11.98 -7.29 12.41
N CYS A 114 10.77 -7.36 11.83
CA CYS A 114 10.54 -7.13 10.40
C CYS A 114 9.69 -5.87 10.22
N ALA A 115 10.32 -4.68 10.30
CA ALA A 115 9.64 -3.43 9.96
C ALA A 115 9.16 -3.48 8.49
N MET A 116 7.96 -2.98 8.19
CA MET A 116 7.53 -2.94 6.78
C MET A 116 8.47 -2.02 6.00
N GLN A 117 9.01 -2.54 4.90
CA GLN A 117 9.73 -1.76 3.90
C GLN A 117 9.38 -2.30 2.52
N LEU A 118 9.27 -1.41 1.53
CA LEU A 118 8.89 -1.75 0.15
C LEU A 118 10.00 -1.42 -0.85
N LEU A 119 11.23 -1.20 -0.39
CA LEU A 119 12.34 -0.75 -1.23
C LEU A 119 12.99 -1.93 -1.96
N HIS A 120 13.31 -2.98 -1.21
CA HIS A 120 14.08 -4.14 -1.66
C HIS A 120 13.64 -5.41 -0.94
N SER A 121 14.27 -6.56 -1.22
CA SER A 121 14.12 -7.77 -0.42
C SER A 121 15.46 -8.20 0.17
N TRP A 122 15.51 -8.52 1.46
CA TRP A 122 16.72 -8.97 2.12
C TRP A 122 17.05 -10.43 1.76
N LYS A 123 18.34 -10.74 1.65
CA LYS A 123 18.86 -12.10 1.48
C LYS A 123 19.40 -12.64 2.79
N GLY A 124 19.09 -13.90 3.07
CA GLY A 124 19.66 -14.62 4.22
C GLY A 124 19.22 -14.06 5.57
N PHE A 125 18.07 -13.37 5.63
CA PHE A 125 17.50 -12.96 6.90
C PHE A 125 17.01 -14.19 7.68
N GLU A 126 17.51 -14.34 8.90
CA GLU A 126 17.15 -15.45 9.80
C GLU A 126 16.22 -14.93 10.90
N PRO A 127 14.90 -15.22 10.84
CA PRO A 127 13.95 -14.72 11.83
C PRO A 127 14.13 -15.39 13.20
N ALA A 128 13.96 -14.63 14.26
CA ALA A 128 13.90 -15.15 15.62
C ALA A 128 12.77 -16.18 15.81
N ALA A 129 12.90 -17.03 16.83
CA ALA A 129 11.92 -18.09 17.13
C ALA A 129 10.51 -17.54 17.41
N GLU A 130 10.43 -16.36 18.04
CA GLU A 130 9.20 -15.63 18.33
C GLU A 130 8.55 -15.09 17.05
N THR A 131 9.33 -14.59 16.11
CA THR A 131 8.83 -14.17 14.78
C THR A 131 8.31 -15.36 13.99
N LEU A 132 9.00 -16.51 14.05
CA LEU A 132 8.51 -17.75 13.47
C LEU A 132 7.21 -18.23 14.15
N ALA A 133 7.03 -18.00 15.44
CA ALA A 133 5.79 -18.31 16.14
C ALA A 133 4.64 -17.40 15.70
N ASP A 134 4.90 -16.09 15.55
CA ASP A 134 3.95 -15.13 14.98
C ASP A 134 3.53 -15.53 13.56
N LEU A 135 4.47 -15.92 12.69
CA LEU A 135 4.18 -16.38 11.33
C LEU A 135 3.29 -17.62 11.31
N ARG A 136 3.60 -18.64 12.12
CA ARG A 136 2.76 -19.84 12.23
C ARG A 136 1.34 -19.50 12.69
N ARG A 137 1.18 -18.53 13.59
CA ARG A 137 -0.13 -18.07 14.03
C ARG A 137 -0.88 -17.37 12.90
N ILE A 138 -0.21 -16.55 12.09
CA ILE A 138 -0.80 -15.91 10.92
C ILE A 138 -1.26 -16.94 9.90
N GLU A 139 -0.46 -17.96 9.58
CA GLU A 139 -0.86 -19.04 8.67
C GLU A 139 -2.09 -19.78 9.20
N THR A 140 -2.13 -20.07 10.50
CA THR A 140 -3.32 -20.68 11.15
C THR A 140 -4.58 -19.82 10.97
N LEU A 141 -4.46 -18.50 11.09
CA LEU A 141 -5.58 -17.57 10.89
C LEU A 141 -6.03 -17.54 9.43
N TRP A 142 -5.11 -17.53 8.49
CA TRP A 142 -5.42 -17.53 7.06
C TRP A 142 -6.08 -18.84 6.63
N ASP A 143 -5.59 -19.99 7.10
CA ASP A 143 -6.21 -21.29 6.88
C ASP A 143 -7.64 -21.32 7.45
N HIS A 144 -7.83 -20.80 8.66
CA HIS A 144 -9.17 -20.69 9.25
C HIS A 144 -10.11 -19.80 8.42
N ALA A 145 -9.64 -18.64 7.96
CA ALA A 145 -10.42 -17.77 7.10
C ALA A 145 -10.85 -18.46 5.79
N ARG A 146 -9.94 -19.23 5.17
CA ARG A 146 -10.22 -20.02 3.97
C ARG A 146 -11.21 -21.15 4.22
N GLN A 147 -11.12 -21.82 5.38
CA GLN A 147 -12.12 -22.83 5.77
C GLN A 147 -13.52 -22.23 5.96
N VAL A 148 -13.60 -21.05 6.57
CA VAL A 148 -14.88 -20.34 6.77
C VAL A 148 -15.47 -19.85 5.46
N SER A 149 -14.63 -19.36 4.54
CA SER A 149 -15.10 -18.79 3.26
C SER A 149 -15.26 -19.80 2.13
N GLY A 150 -14.60 -20.96 2.22
CA GLY A 150 -14.46 -21.91 1.12
C GLY A 150 -13.49 -21.45 0.01
N ALA A 151 -12.75 -20.35 0.21
CA ALA A 151 -11.85 -19.80 -0.80
C ALA A 151 -10.50 -20.52 -0.81
N ASN A 152 -10.12 -21.08 -1.97
CA ASN A 152 -8.85 -21.80 -2.14
C ASN A 152 -7.71 -20.92 -2.65
N THR A 153 -8.03 -19.79 -3.31
CA THR A 153 -7.06 -18.89 -3.93
C THR A 153 -7.52 -17.44 -3.80
N GLY A 154 -6.60 -16.49 -3.99
CA GLY A 154 -6.93 -15.07 -3.94
C GLY A 154 -7.25 -14.57 -2.52
N PRO A 155 -8.12 -13.54 -2.39
CA PRO A 155 -8.51 -12.96 -1.11
C PRO A 155 -8.98 -13.98 -0.08
N LEU A 156 -8.74 -13.73 1.21
CA LEU A 156 -9.00 -14.71 2.28
C LEU A 156 -10.46 -15.16 2.37
N PHE A 157 -11.39 -14.27 2.01
CA PHE A 157 -12.82 -14.55 1.98
C PHE A 157 -13.40 -14.64 0.56
N GLY A 158 -12.56 -14.95 -0.44
CA GLY A 158 -12.94 -15.09 -1.85
C GLY A 158 -13.12 -13.76 -2.59
N THR A 159 -13.66 -12.75 -1.90
CA THR A 159 -13.72 -11.36 -2.36
C THR A 159 -12.82 -10.48 -1.51
N TYR A 160 -12.14 -9.51 -2.14
CA TYR A 160 -11.29 -8.55 -1.44
C TYR A 160 -12.08 -7.79 -0.39
N SER A 161 -11.59 -7.77 0.84
CA SER A 161 -12.23 -7.11 1.98
C SER A 161 -11.19 -6.39 2.85
N LEU A 162 -11.63 -5.72 3.91
CA LEU A 162 -10.74 -5.07 4.86
C LEU A 162 -9.73 -6.02 5.51
N VAL A 163 -9.98 -7.32 5.58
CA VAL A 163 -8.96 -8.26 6.10
C VAL A 163 -7.71 -8.26 5.21
N ASP A 164 -7.90 -8.24 3.88
CA ASP A 164 -6.81 -8.25 2.92
C ASP A 164 -5.99 -6.96 3.06
N VAL A 165 -6.66 -5.81 3.26
CA VAL A 165 -6.02 -4.52 3.58
C VAL A 165 -5.11 -4.62 4.82
N PHE A 166 -5.57 -5.28 5.90
CA PHE A 166 -4.84 -5.36 7.16
C PHE A 166 -3.62 -6.28 7.07
N TYR A 167 -3.68 -7.29 6.20
CA TYR A 167 -2.59 -8.24 5.95
C TYR A 167 -1.67 -7.85 4.79
N THR A 168 -1.98 -6.86 3.94
CA THR A 168 -1.02 -6.37 2.93
C THR A 168 0.34 -5.94 3.52
N PRO A 169 0.40 -5.23 4.66
CA PRO A 169 1.69 -4.97 5.31
C PRO A 169 2.40 -6.21 5.86
N VAL A 170 1.67 -7.30 6.14
CA VAL A 170 2.28 -8.59 6.54
C VAL A 170 2.89 -9.26 5.32
N ALA A 171 2.17 -9.27 4.18
CA ALA A 171 2.69 -9.73 2.91
C ALA A 171 3.99 -9.00 2.54
N ALA A 172 4.03 -7.68 2.72
CA ALA A 172 5.24 -6.89 2.51
C ALA A 172 6.43 -7.35 3.37
N ARG A 173 6.19 -7.74 4.63
CA ARG A 173 7.23 -8.30 5.51
C ARG A 173 7.68 -9.68 5.05
N ILE A 174 6.73 -10.56 4.72
CA ILE A 174 7.02 -11.92 4.27
C ILE A 174 7.89 -11.90 3.00
N ILE A 175 7.56 -11.04 2.03
CA ILE A 175 8.33 -10.90 0.80
C ILE A 175 9.63 -10.13 1.04
N GLY A 176 9.57 -8.99 1.74
CA GLY A 176 10.72 -8.11 1.95
C GLY A 176 11.84 -8.71 2.81
N TYR A 177 11.54 -9.69 3.66
CA TYR A 177 12.52 -10.38 4.50
C TYR A 177 12.71 -11.85 4.12
N GLY A 178 12.08 -12.31 3.03
CA GLY A 178 12.19 -13.71 2.60
C GLY A 178 11.67 -14.72 3.64
N LEU A 179 10.66 -14.34 4.44
CA LEU A 179 10.21 -15.15 5.57
C LEU A 179 9.62 -16.49 5.12
N PRO A 180 9.80 -17.58 5.89
CA PRO A 180 9.28 -18.88 5.55
C PRO A 180 7.76 -18.94 5.80
N VAL A 181 7.01 -19.23 4.74
CA VAL A 181 5.57 -19.54 4.73
C VAL A 181 5.32 -20.59 3.66
N SER A 182 4.17 -21.25 3.68
CA SER A 182 3.75 -22.16 2.61
C SER A 182 3.64 -21.46 1.24
N ASP A 183 3.75 -22.23 0.15
CA ASP A 183 3.67 -21.69 -1.22
C ASP A 183 2.33 -20.98 -1.47
N ALA A 184 1.21 -21.55 -1.01
CA ALA A 184 -0.11 -20.93 -1.13
C ALA A 184 -0.20 -19.57 -0.41
N ASN A 185 0.43 -19.45 0.76
CA ASN A 185 0.46 -18.19 1.51
C ASN A 185 1.43 -17.18 0.89
N ARG A 186 2.53 -17.64 0.28
CA ARG A 186 3.41 -16.80 -0.53
C ARG A 186 2.68 -16.26 -1.76
N ASP A 187 1.92 -17.09 -2.47
CA ASP A 187 1.11 -16.68 -3.63
C ASP A 187 0.05 -15.64 -3.26
N TYR A 188 -0.61 -15.82 -2.10
CA TYR A 188 -1.51 -14.81 -1.56
C TYR A 188 -0.78 -13.47 -1.28
N CYS A 189 0.41 -13.52 -0.68
CA CYS A 189 1.21 -12.32 -0.44
C CYS A 189 1.58 -11.61 -1.75
N LEU A 190 2.03 -12.37 -2.76
CA LEU A 190 2.35 -11.83 -4.08
C LEU A 190 1.11 -11.25 -4.77
N THR A 191 -0.06 -11.89 -4.63
CA THR A 191 -1.34 -11.39 -5.16
C THR A 191 -1.68 -10.02 -4.56
N LEU A 192 -1.60 -9.88 -3.23
CA LEU A 192 -1.86 -8.60 -2.56
C LEU A 192 -0.91 -7.50 -3.04
N LEU A 193 0.38 -7.81 -3.12
CA LEU A 193 1.41 -6.83 -3.45
C LEU A 193 1.48 -6.49 -4.95
N SER A 194 0.94 -7.37 -5.80
CA SER A 194 0.85 -7.13 -7.26
C SER A 194 -0.38 -6.31 -7.65
N ASP A 195 -1.30 -6.04 -6.71
CA ASP A 195 -2.44 -5.16 -6.96
C ASP A 195 -1.95 -3.78 -7.45
N PRO A 196 -2.50 -3.24 -8.56
CA PRO A 196 -2.09 -1.96 -9.11
C PRO A 196 -2.10 -0.82 -8.08
N VAL A 197 -3.06 -0.80 -7.16
CA VAL A 197 -3.16 0.21 -6.10
C VAL A 197 -1.97 0.09 -5.13
N VAL A 198 -1.56 -1.13 -4.76
CA VAL A 198 -0.37 -1.34 -3.91
C VAL A 198 0.92 -0.97 -4.65
N ARG A 199 1.01 -1.28 -5.95
CA ARG A 199 2.14 -0.84 -6.80
C ARG A 199 2.22 0.68 -6.90
N GLN A 200 1.09 1.38 -7.08
CA GLN A 200 1.02 2.84 -7.07
C GLN A 200 1.50 3.43 -5.75
N TRP A 201 1.12 2.83 -4.62
CA TRP A 201 1.60 3.24 -3.30
C TRP A 201 3.12 3.18 -3.20
N ARG A 202 3.70 2.04 -3.59
CA ARG A 202 5.15 1.85 -3.63
C ARG A 202 5.82 2.85 -4.56
N ALA A 203 5.31 3.02 -5.78
CA ALA A 203 5.85 3.94 -6.78
C ALA A 203 5.85 5.40 -6.30
N MET A 204 4.80 5.83 -5.60
CA MET A 204 4.75 7.14 -4.94
C MET A 204 5.72 7.24 -3.75
N GLY A 205 6.01 6.14 -3.04
CA GLY A 205 7.02 6.12 -1.99
C GLY A 205 8.45 6.23 -2.52
N LEU A 206 8.72 5.64 -3.69
CA LEU A 206 10.03 5.69 -4.34
C LEU A 206 10.43 7.08 -4.88
N THR A 207 9.51 8.05 -4.88
CA THR A 207 9.84 9.44 -5.22
C THR A 207 10.59 10.16 -4.10
N VAL A 208 10.73 9.53 -2.93
CA VAL A 208 11.46 10.05 -1.77
C VAL A 208 12.74 9.24 -1.59
N GLN A 209 13.85 9.94 -1.38
CA GLN A 209 15.15 9.33 -1.09
C GLN A 209 15.40 9.36 0.43
N TYR A 210 15.96 8.27 0.95
CA TYR A 210 16.28 8.13 2.37
C TYR A 210 17.76 7.81 2.50
N ASP A 211 18.49 8.68 3.19
CA ASP A 211 19.89 8.48 3.53
C ASP A 211 20.14 9.01 4.96
N PRO A 212 20.43 8.14 5.95
CA PRO A 212 20.52 6.68 5.83
C PRO A 212 19.14 6.00 5.69
N PHE A 213 19.14 4.76 5.20
CA PHE A 213 17.94 3.92 5.17
C PHE A 213 17.46 3.60 6.61
N PRO A 214 16.18 3.85 6.97
CA PRO A 214 15.70 3.78 8.35
C PRO A 214 15.79 2.39 9.03
N TYR A 215 15.82 1.30 8.26
CA TYR A 215 15.80 -0.07 8.76
C TYR A 215 16.94 -0.91 8.18
N SER A 216 18.15 -0.32 8.13
CA SER A 216 19.33 -0.97 7.57
C SER A 216 19.67 -2.25 8.33
N LEU A 217 19.92 -3.32 7.59
CA LEU A 217 20.50 -4.57 8.10
C LEU A 217 21.87 -4.79 7.45
N ASP A 218 22.77 -5.46 8.14
CA ASP A 218 24.05 -5.92 7.59
C ASP A 218 23.85 -7.19 6.75
N LEU A 219 23.00 -7.08 5.73
CA LEU A 219 22.62 -8.15 4.81
C LEU A 219 22.67 -7.65 3.38
N GLN A 220 22.85 -8.57 2.43
CA GLN A 220 22.66 -8.26 1.02
C GLN A 220 21.16 -8.11 0.72
N SER A 221 20.82 -7.33 -0.31
CA SER A 221 19.45 -7.19 -0.79
C SER A 221 19.34 -7.39 -2.30
N ASP A 222 18.18 -7.87 -2.74
CA ASP A 222 17.72 -7.89 -4.12
C ASP A 222 16.73 -6.75 -4.38
N PRO A 223 16.56 -6.32 -5.65
CA PRO A 223 15.43 -5.49 -6.04
C PRO A 223 14.09 -6.04 -5.54
N TRP A 224 13.13 -5.15 -5.31
CA TRP A 224 11.77 -5.57 -4.97
C TRP A 224 11.21 -6.48 -6.08
N PRO A 225 10.65 -7.65 -5.76
CA PRO A 225 10.37 -8.69 -6.76
C PRO A 225 9.11 -8.43 -7.61
N ILE A 226 8.43 -7.30 -7.42
CA ILE A 226 7.15 -6.97 -8.06
C ILE A 226 7.28 -5.65 -8.81
N GLY A 227 6.71 -5.58 -10.01
CA GLY A 227 6.66 -4.35 -10.82
C GLY A 227 7.61 -4.32 -12.03
N GLY A 228 8.29 -5.44 -12.32
CA GLY A 228 9.13 -5.59 -13.51
C GLY A 228 10.34 -4.65 -13.57
N ALA A 229 11.26 -4.91 -14.51
CA ALA A 229 12.27 -3.92 -14.88
C ALA A 229 11.68 -3.01 -15.95
N SER A 230 11.81 -1.69 -15.79
CA SER A 230 11.32 -0.70 -16.73
C SER A 230 12.47 -0.03 -17.48
N SER A 231 12.28 0.25 -18.77
CA SER A 231 13.18 1.07 -19.60
C SER A 231 12.99 2.58 -19.36
N ALA A 232 12.02 2.96 -18.52
CA ALA A 232 11.66 4.34 -18.25
C ALA A 232 12.82 5.16 -17.68
N VAL A 233 13.13 6.29 -18.33
CA VAL A 233 14.15 7.25 -17.86
C VAL A 233 13.62 8.68 -17.88
N ALA A 234 14.09 9.50 -16.95
CA ALA A 234 13.75 10.91 -16.90
C ALA A 234 14.32 11.66 -18.10
N ALA A 235 13.49 12.47 -18.77
CA ALA A 235 13.93 13.34 -19.86
C ALA A 235 13.93 14.81 -19.44
N GLN A 236 14.90 15.58 -19.93
CA GLN A 236 15.10 16.98 -19.54
C GLN A 236 14.20 17.97 -20.29
N SER A 237 13.74 17.62 -21.50
CA SER A 237 12.99 18.53 -22.36
C SER A 237 12.06 17.77 -23.32
N GLY A 238 11.08 18.47 -23.88
CA GLY A 238 10.15 17.94 -24.87
C GLY A 238 10.70 17.89 -26.31
N PRO A 239 9.82 17.71 -27.31
CA PRO A 239 8.37 17.53 -27.19
C PRO A 239 8.00 16.12 -26.71
N SER A 240 6.89 16.00 -25.97
CA SER A 240 6.24 14.72 -25.70
C SER A 240 5.20 14.40 -26.77
N VAL A 241 4.85 13.11 -26.89
CA VAL A 241 3.76 12.62 -27.73
C VAL A 241 2.42 13.21 -27.27
N ASN A 242 2.13 13.14 -25.97
CA ASN A 242 0.93 13.73 -25.38
C ASN A 242 1.10 15.22 -25.06
N GLN A 243 0.00 15.97 -25.14
CA GLN A 243 -0.06 17.41 -24.88
C GLN A 243 -0.47 17.77 -23.45
N THR A 244 -1.15 16.85 -22.76
CA THR A 244 -1.64 17.03 -21.38
C THR A 244 -1.26 15.84 -20.52
N CYS A 245 -1.12 16.08 -19.21
CA CYS A 245 -0.80 15.03 -18.24
C CYS A 245 -1.90 13.96 -18.18
N PRO A 246 -1.57 12.66 -18.24
CA PRO A 246 -2.56 11.58 -18.19
C PRO A 246 -3.35 11.51 -16.88
N TYR A 247 -2.87 12.15 -15.81
CA TYR A 247 -3.50 12.10 -14.48
C TYR A 247 -4.47 13.25 -14.24
N SER A 248 -4.01 14.48 -14.49
CA SER A 248 -4.73 15.71 -14.17
C SER A 248 -5.37 16.39 -15.37
N GLY A 249 -4.91 16.11 -16.60
CA GLY A 249 -5.29 16.87 -17.80
C GLY A 249 -4.60 18.22 -17.94
N GLU A 250 -3.74 18.61 -16.99
CA GLU A 250 -3.01 19.88 -17.02
C GLU A 250 -1.87 19.87 -18.07
N PRO A 251 -1.40 21.06 -18.52
CA PRO A 251 -0.30 21.17 -19.47
C PRO A 251 0.99 20.46 -19.03
N VAL A 252 1.76 19.98 -20.00
CA VAL A 252 3.02 19.25 -19.76
C VAL A 252 4.16 20.20 -19.39
N THR A 253 4.91 19.83 -18.35
CA THR A 253 6.14 20.51 -17.89
C THR A 253 7.32 19.57 -17.66
N ASP A 254 7.05 18.28 -17.41
CA ASP A 254 8.04 17.27 -17.07
C ASP A 254 7.95 16.08 -18.04
N PHE A 255 9.06 15.38 -18.28
CA PHE A 255 9.17 14.40 -19.36
C PHE A 255 9.79 13.07 -18.89
N LEU A 256 9.32 11.99 -19.51
CA LEU A 256 9.82 10.61 -19.35
C LEU A 256 10.03 9.99 -20.73
N ASP A 257 11.15 9.35 -20.97
CA ASP A 257 11.31 8.47 -22.13
C ASP A 257 10.99 7.02 -21.70
N LEU A 258 10.13 6.34 -22.48
CA LEU A 258 9.74 4.95 -22.30
C LEU A 258 9.61 4.30 -23.68
N ASP A 259 10.31 3.20 -23.90
CA ASP A 259 10.29 2.40 -25.13
C ASP A 259 10.51 3.23 -26.41
N GLY A 260 11.43 4.19 -26.35
CA GLY A 260 11.80 5.06 -27.46
C GLY A 260 10.86 6.24 -27.71
N GLN A 261 9.80 6.40 -26.91
CA GLN A 261 8.86 7.52 -26.99
C GLN A 261 8.97 8.43 -25.77
N ARG A 262 8.65 9.71 -25.96
CA ARG A 262 8.66 10.72 -24.90
C ARG A 262 7.25 11.05 -24.43
N TRP A 263 7.04 10.97 -23.13
CA TRP A 263 5.77 11.21 -22.45
C TRP A 263 5.83 12.40 -21.52
N GLY A 264 4.75 13.19 -21.50
CA GLY A 264 4.64 14.44 -20.78
C GLY A 264 3.77 14.34 -19.52
N PHE A 265 4.17 15.06 -18.47
CA PHE A 265 3.47 15.15 -17.19
C PHE A 265 3.42 16.60 -16.71
N CYS A 266 2.42 16.94 -15.89
CA CYS A 266 2.19 18.32 -15.42
C CYS A 266 3.09 18.76 -14.26
N ASN A 267 3.84 17.82 -13.67
CA ASN A 267 4.81 18.10 -12.62
C ASN A 267 5.74 16.90 -12.42
N ARG A 268 6.85 17.18 -11.73
CA ARG A 268 7.86 16.19 -11.35
C ARG A 268 7.29 14.99 -10.60
N PHE A 269 6.37 15.17 -9.65
CA PHE A 269 5.81 14.05 -8.88
C PHE A 269 5.05 13.08 -9.78
N CYS A 270 4.23 13.59 -10.71
CA CYS A 270 3.53 12.76 -11.71
C CYS A 270 4.50 11.98 -12.58
N ARG A 271 5.60 12.60 -13.01
CA ARG A 271 6.64 11.92 -13.77
C ARG A 271 7.38 10.88 -12.93
N ASP A 272 7.87 11.23 -11.74
CA ASP A 272 8.70 10.37 -10.89
C ASP A 272 7.97 9.12 -10.41
N LYS A 273 6.70 9.26 -9.99
CA LYS A 273 5.89 8.09 -9.61
C LYS A 273 5.60 7.17 -10.80
N THR A 274 5.54 7.71 -12.02
CA THR A 274 5.36 6.92 -13.24
C THR A 274 6.65 6.25 -13.64
N LEU A 275 7.78 6.96 -13.54
CA LEU A 275 9.12 6.42 -13.78
C LEU A 275 9.38 5.20 -12.89
N ALA A 276 8.98 5.27 -11.62
CA ALA A 276 9.20 4.20 -10.65
C ALA A 276 8.45 2.89 -10.96
N ASP A 277 7.26 2.97 -11.57
CA ASP A 277 6.48 1.81 -12.02
C ASP A 277 5.45 2.27 -13.08
N PRO A 278 5.79 2.28 -14.38
CA PRO A 278 4.89 2.82 -15.40
C PRO A 278 3.60 2.01 -15.57
N GLU A 279 3.70 0.69 -15.39
CA GLU A 279 2.58 -0.24 -15.56
C GLU A 279 1.54 -0.15 -14.44
N ALA A 280 1.90 0.41 -13.28
CA ALA A 280 0.98 0.58 -12.16
C ALA A 280 -0.15 1.60 -12.44
N TRP A 281 -0.09 2.36 -13.54
CA TRP A 281 -0.96 3.52 -13.78
C TRP A 281 -1.90 3.30 -14.99
N PRO A 282 -3.15 2.86 -14.79
CA PRO A 282 -4.07 2.53 -15.90
C PRO A 282 -4.27 3.64 -16.92
N LYS A 283 -4.38 4.90 -16.48
CA LYS A 283 -4.51 6.05 -17.40
C LYS A 283 -3.28 6.24 -18.29
N PHE A 284 -2.09 5.99 -17.75
CA PHE A 284 -0.84 6.10 -18.50
C PHE A 284 -0.67 4.90 -19.44
N THR A 285 -0.88 3.67 -18.97
CA THR A 285 -0.75 2.48 -19.82
C THR A 285 -1.76 2.45 -20.97
N GLN A 286 -2.99 2.91 -20.73
CA GLN A 286 -3.98 3.07 -21.79
C GLN A 286 -3.55 4.10 -22.85
N MET A 287 -2.99 5.24 -22.41
CA MET A 287 -2.47 6.26 -23.32
C MET A 287 -1.28 5.74 -24.15
N VAL A 288 -0.35 5.01 -23.53
CA VAL A 288 0.80 4.40 -24.22
C VAL A 288 0.33 3.38 -25.27
N SER A 289 -0.60 2.50 -24.89
CA SER A 289 -1.12 1.46 -25.80
C SER A 289 -1.82 2.08 -27.01
N ALA A 290 -2.64 3.12 -26.78
CA ALA A 290 -3.37 3.79 -27.86
C ALA A 290 -2.46 4.41 -28.93
N VAL A 291 -1.26 4.87 -28.54
CA VAL A 291 -0.26 5.41 -29.49
C VAL A 291 0.47 4.30 -30.22
N ASN A 292 0.83 3.21 -29.54
CA ASN A 292 1.57 2.11 -30.15
C ASN A 292 0.74 1.27 -31.13
N ASP A 293 -0.58 1.26 -30.96
CA ASP A 293 -1.52 0.61 -31.87
C ASP A 293 -1.93 1.49 -33.08
N SER A 294 -1.46 2.74 -33.15
CA SER A 294 -1.75 3.71 -34.21
C SER A 294 -0.65 3.78 -35.27
#